data_AF-A0A2H0NB82-F1
#
_entry.id   AF-A0A2H0NB82-F1
#
_cell.length_a   1.000
_cell.length_b   1.000
_cell.length_c   1.000
_cell.angle_alpha   90.00
_cell.angle_beta   90.00
_cell.angle_gamma   90.00
#
_symmetry.space_group_name_H-M   'P 1'
#
loop_
_entity.id
_entity.type
_entity.pdbx_description
1 polymer ?
#
loop_
_entity_poly.entity_id
_entity_poly.type
_entity_poly.pdbx_seq_one_letter_code
_entity_poly.pdbx_strand_id
1 'polypeptide(L)'
;MHVHTGSNLKGVQKPEEVIENKKGSNCGFIPLEILAQYHNNKMKNQFMAITEHSRDADPEVAVEVIEKWFLNMRLNDAEWLQDNIGKKKDEIIDKDIEQIKELIKDDVEKVALYGDERLEDINNRIDNLVDQKPPIKILKGIEANLKLDGSFDTSMIEKSKFELVNCSIYPNLDKEAFNSIINDPNKYTDLVIRGLENPQTNIIAHIGYGCDQDIVENLNWDKIAETAIKNKVAIEINLKELTRYINNEILDYDKYPKNQTDWREDFKQKLPELIPIVSSSAISQKLKKYF
;
A
#
# COMPACT_ATOMS: atom_id res chain seq x y z
N MET A 1 1.03 7.37 10.42
CA MET A 1 1.58 7.63 9.07
C MET A 1 1.74 6.27 8.44
N HIS A 2 0.92 5.96 7.43
CA HIS A 2 1.15 4.78 6.61
C HIS A 2 2.42 5.07 5.79
N VAL A 3 3.45 4.24 5.93
CA VAL A 3 4.69 4.36 5.17
C VAL A 3 4.99 3.00 4.59
N HIS A 4 5.08 2.93 3.27
CA HIS A 4 5.48 1.71 2.60
C HIS A 4 7.00 1.69 2.56
N THR A 5 7.58 0.53 2.83
CA THR A 5 8.99 0.31 2.52
C THR A 5 9.15 0.22 1.01
N GLY A 6 10.30 0.61 0.45
CA GLY A 6 10.56 0.64 -0.99
C GLY A 6 11.79 -0.19 -1.35
N SER A 7 11.71 -0.92 -2.45
CA SER A 7 12.85 -1.65 -3.02
C SER A 7 13.54 -0.79 -4.09
N ASN A 8 14.85 -0.54 -3.97
CA ASN A 8 15.60 0.21 -4.99
C ASN A 8 16.01 -0.73 -6.13
N LEU A 9 15.17 -0.81 -7.16
CA LEU A 9 15.44 -1.60 -8.36
C LEU A 9 16.18 -0.81 -9.45
N LYS A 10 16.55 0.46 -9.18
CA LYS A 10 17.22 1.29 -10.18
C LYS A 10 18.66 0.82 -10.37
N GLY A 11 18.97 0.35 -11.59
CA GLY A 11 20.30 -0.12 -11.97
C GLY A 11 20.53 -1.61 -11.75
N VAL A 12 19.51 -2.35 -11.30
CA VAL A 12 19.55 -3.80 -11.22
C VAL A 12 19.53 -4.40 -12.62
N GLN A 13 20.50 -5.25 -12.92
CA GLN A 13 20.63 -5.92 -14.22
C GLN A 13 20.38 -7.42 -14.15
N LYS A 14 20.43 -8.02 -12.95
CA LYS A 14 20.28 -9.48 -12.76
C LYS A 14 19.19 -9.84 -11.74
N PRO A 15 18.42 -10.93 -11.93
CA PRO A 15 17.38 -11.36 -10.98
C PRO A 15 17.87 -11.52 -9.54
N GLU A 16 19.11 -11.98 -9.33
CA GLU A 16 19.69 -12.16 -8.00
C GLU A 16 19.83 -10.83 -7.24
N GLU A 17 20.21 -9.77 -7.96
CA GLU A 17 20.29 -8.41 -7.43
C GLU A 17 18.89 -7.88 -7.07
N VAL A 18 17.84 -8.28 -7.82
CA VAL A 18 16.45 -7.92 -7.47
C VAL A 18 16.07 -8.54 -6.15
N ILE A 19 16.34 -9.84 -5.98
CA ILE A 19 16.04 -10.58 -4.75
C ILE A 19 16.76 -9.96 -3.56
N GLU A 20 18.06 -9.64 -3.71
CA GLU A 20 18.84 -9.02 -2.64
C GLU A 20 18.36 -7.60 -2.28
N ASN A 21 17.88 -6.85 -3.27
CA ASN A 21 17.43 -5.46 -3.09
C ASN A 21 15.93 -5.33 -2.80
N LYS A 22 15.13 -6.41 -2.92
CA LYS A 22 13.71 -6.39 -2.58
C LYS A 22 13.52 -6.46 -1.07
N LYS A 23 13.49 -5.28 -0.46
CA LYS A 23 13.39 -5.10 1.00
C LYS A 23 12.04 -4.51 1.43
N GLY A 24 10.99 -4.57 0.60
CA GLY A 24 9.72 -3.94 0.96
C GLY A 24 8.64 -3.88 -0.13
N SER A 25 7.55 -3.17 0.17
CA SER A 25 6.55 -2.70 -0.80
C SER A 25 7.17 -1.70 -1.81
N ASN A 26 6.36 -1.04 -2.64
CA ASN A 26 6.83 -0.20 -3.75
C ASN A 26 6.73 1.31 -3.49
N CYS A 27 6.37 1.77 -2.29
CA CYS A 27 6.06 3.19 -2.08
C CYS A 27 6.94 3.89 -1.03
N GLY A 28 8.24 4.08 -1.33
CA GLY A 28 9.10 5.08 -0.66
C GLY A 28 10.50 4.60 -0.27
N PHE A 29 11.52 5.47 -0.37
CA PHE A 29 12.95 5.12 -0.24
C PHE A 29 13.64 5.58 1.05
N ILE A 30 12.93 5.66 2.19
CA ILE A 30 13.52 6.20 3.42
C ILE A 30 13.94 5.05 4.36
N PRO A 31 15.23 4.91 4.72
CA PRO A 31 15.66 3.98 5.77
C PRO A 31 14.89 4.23 7.06
N LEU A 32 14.42 3.16 7.67
CA LEU A 32 13.47 3.23 8.76
C LEU A 32 14.05 3.89 10.01
N GLU A 33 15.36 3.72 10.25
CA GLU A 33 16.11 4.37 11.33
C GLU A 33 16.12 5.89 11.16
N ILE A 34 16.34 6.37 9.93
CA ILE A 34 16.32 7.80 9.60
C ILE A 34 14.92 8.36 9.83
N LEU A 35 13.89 7.62 9.41
CA LEU A 35 12.51 8.01 9.61
C LEU A 35 12.16 8.08 11.10
N ALA A 36 12.54 7.07 11.89
CA ALA A 36 12.31 7.05 13.33
C ALA A 36 13.00 8.23 14.04
N GLN A 37 14.26 8.52 13.68
CA GLN A 37 14.99 9.68 14.20
C GLN A 37 14.31 11.00 13.82
N TYR A 38 13.83 11.14 12.58
CA TYR A 38 13.12 12.34 12.14
C TYR A 38 11.84 12.55 12.96
N HIS A 39 11.04 11.50 13.14
CA HIS A 39 9.80 11.57 13.90
C HIS A 39 10.03 11.90 15.37
N ASN A 40 11.07 11.34 15.97
CA ASN A 40 11.46 11.69 17.33
C ASN A 40 11.93 13.16 17.43
N ASN A 41 12.90 13.53 16.60
CA ASN A 41 13.67 14.74 16.82
C ASN A 41 12.94 15.98 16.29
N LYS A 42 12.23 15.85 15.17
CA LYS A 42 11.56 16.95 14.46
C LYS A 42 10.07 16.98 14.73
N MET A 43 9.38 15.85 14.55
CA MET A 43 7.92 15.80 14.71
C MET A 43 7.49 15.65 16.18
N LYS A 44 8.39 15.24 17.07
CA LYS A 44 8.11 14.95 18.49
C LYS A 44 7.03 13.88 18.67
N ASN A 45 6.90 12.97 17.71
CA ASN A 45 5.99 11.84 17.83
C ASN A 45 6.54 10.83 18.84
N GLN A 46 5.67 10.29 19.68
CA GLN A 46 6.03 9.26 20.66
C GLN A 46 6.05 7.85 20.06
N PHE A 47 5.29 7.64 18.99
CA PHE A 47 5.18 6.36 18.31
C PHE A 47 5.01 6.53 16.80
N MET A 48 5.29 5.45 16.07
CA MET A 48 5.06 5.27 14.65
C MET A 48 4.60 3.83 14.41
N ALA A 49 3.67 3.64 13.48
CA ALA A 49 3.37 2.32 12.97
C ALA A 49 3.97 2.18 11.57
N ILE A 50 4.55 1.03 11.29
CA ILE A 50 4.97 0.64 9.95
C ILE A 50 3.91 -0.32 9.47
N THR A 51 3.20 0.09 8.42
CA THR A 51 2.07 -0.66 7.89
C THR A 51 2.44 -1.15 6.51
N GLU A 52 2.28 -2.45 6.29
CA GLU A 52 2.37 -3.06 4.97
C GLU A 52 0.99 -3.45 4.49
N HIS A 53 0.76 -3.41 3.19
CA HIS A 53 -0.47 -3.99 2.65
C HIS A 53 -0.44 -5.49 2.82
N SER A 54 -1.58 -6.11 3.15
CA SER A 54 -1.71 -7.56 3.08
C SER A 54 -1.57 -8.04 1.63
N ARG A 55 -2.21 -7.33 0.70
CA ARG A 55 -2.22 -7.58 -0.74
C ARG A 55 -2.22 -6.27 -1.51
N ASP A 56 -1.23 -6.09 -2.37
CA ASP A 56 -1.06 -4.89 -3.22
C ASP A 56 -1.45 -5.14 -4.69
N ALA A 57 -1.55 -6.40 -5.07
CA ALA A 57 -1.85 -6.84 -6.43
C ALA A 57 -2.49 -8.22 -6.39
N ASP A 58 -3.06 -8.63 -7.52
CA ASP A 58 -3.39 -10.02 -7.73
C ASP A 58 -2.09 -10.86 -7.78
N PRO A 59 -1.94 -11.94 -6.96
CA PRO A 59 -0.73 -12.73 -6.94
C PRO A 59 -0.39 -13.38 -8.29
N GLU A 60 -1.38 -13.86 -9.03
CA GLU A 60 -1.17 -14.50 -10.34
C GLU A 60 -0.67 -13.46 -11.35
N VAL A 61 -1.31 -12.29 -11.37
CA VAL A 61 -0.88 -11.16 -12.22
C VAL A 61 0.52 -10.71 -11.84
N ALA A 62 0.84 -10.67 -10.54
CA ALA A 62 2.15 -10.24 -10.09
C ALA A 62 3.26 -11.24 -10.44
N VAL A 63 3.00 -12.55 -10.29
CA VAL A 63 3.88 -13.62 -10.76
C VAL A 63 4.11 -13.48 -12.27
N GLU A 64 3.06 -13.29 -13.07
CA GLU A 64 3.16 -13.13 -14.52
C GLU A 64 4.04 -11.92 -14.91
N VAL A 65 3.83 -10.78 -14.25
CA VAL A 65 4.61 -9.56 -14.50
C VAL A 65 6.08 -9.75 -14.12
N ILE A 66 6.36 -10.40 -12.98
CA ILE A 66 7.72 -10.66 -12.51
C ILE A 66 8.41 -11.70 -13.40
N GLU A 67 7.71 -12.75 -13.83
CA GLU A 67 8.21 -13.75 -14.77
C GLU A 67 8.63 -13.09 -16.09
N LYS A 68 7.74 -12.27 -16.68
CA LYS A 68 8.06 -11.51 -17.90
C LYS A 68 9.28 -10.64 -17.73
N TRP A 69 9.41 -10.00 -16.57
CA TRP A 69 10.56 -9.15 -16.29
C TRP A 69 11.86 -9.95 -16.18
N PHE A 70 11.86 -11.04 -15.40
CA PHE A 70 13.01 -11.92 -15.23
C PHE A 70 13.41 -12.62 -16.53
N LEU A 71 12.42 -13.08 -17.30
CA LEU A 71 12.64 -13.62 -18.64
C LEU A 71 13.36 -12.59 -19.52
N ASN A 72 12.88 -11.33 -19.53
CA ASN A 72 13.55 -10.28 -20.28
C ASN A 72 14.97 -10.02 -19.77
N MET A 73 15.22 -10.03 -18.46
CA MET A 73 16.58 -9.88 -17.92
C MET A 73 17.50 -11.01 -18.39
N ARG A 74 17.06 -12.28 -18.29
CA ARG A 74 17.84 -13.43 -18.76
C ARG A 74 18.07 -13.43 -20.26
N LEU A 75 17.07 -13.04 -21.06
CA LEU A 75 17.22 -12.92 -22.51
C LEU A 75 18.22 -11.83 -22.93
N ASN A 76 18.55 -10.88 -22.05
CA ASN A 76 19.56 -9.85 -22.31
C ASN A 76 20.90 -10.13 -21.61
N ASP A 77 21.03 -11.23 -20.87
CA ASP A 77 22.26 -11.67 -20.23
C ASP A 77 22.92 -12.77 -21.08
N ALA A 78 23.87 -12.35 -21.94
CA ALA A 78 24.54 -13.26 -22.87
C ALA A 78 25.38 -14.33 -22.17
N GLU A 79 25.96 -14.01 -21.01
CA GLU A 79 26.73 -14.96 -20.20
C GLU A 79 25.79 -16.02 -19.62
N TRP A 80 24.69 -15.58 -19.02
CA TRP A 80 23.70 -16.51 -18.45
C TRP A 80 23.08 -17.43 -19.51
N LEU A 81 22.72 -16.90 -20.69
CA LEU A 81 22.18 -17.73 -21.79
C LEU A 81 23.20 -18.76 -22.26
N GLN A 82 24.46 -18.38 -22.38
CA GLN A 82 25.52 -19.30 -22.77
C GLN A 82 25.73 -20.41 -21.72
N ASP A 83 25.68 -20.06 -20.44
CA ASP A 83 25.92 -21.00 -19.34
C ASP A 83 24.75 -21.95 -19.09
N ASN A 84 23.51 -21.48 -19.26
CA ASN A 84 22.32 -22.24 -18.88
C ASN A 84 21.58 -22.87 -20.07
N ILE A 85 21.64 -22.23 -21.25
CA ILE A 85 20.94 -22.67 -22.47
C ILE A 85 21.93 -23.09 -23.57
N GLY A 86 23.16 -22.58 -23.54
CA GLY A 86 24.17 -22.86 -24.56
C GLY A 86 23.94 -22.15 -25.89
N LYS A 87 23.14 -21.07 -25.89
CA LYS A 87 22.68 -20.37 -27.10
C LYS A 87 22.81 -18.86 -26.96
N LYS A 88 22.91 -18.16 -28.08
CA LYS A 88 22.77 -16.70 -28.13
C LYS A 88 21.31 -16.30 -28.20
N LYS A 89 21.01 -15.04 -27.86
CA LYS A 89 19.66 -14.48 -27.85
C LYS A 89 18.91 -14.67 -29.18
N ASP A 90 19.60 -14.50 -30.30
CA ASP A 90 19.04 -14.63 -31.65
C ASP A 90 18.77 -16.09 -32.09
N GLU A 91 19.22 -17.07 -31.30
CA GLU A 91 19.04 -18.50 -31.54
C GLU A 91 17.95 -19.11 -30.63
N ILE A 92 17.36 -18.32 -29.73
CA ILE A 92 16.34 -18.75 -28.77
C ILE A 92 15.02 -19.03 -29.50
N ILE A 93 14.45 -20.21 -29.22
CA ILE A 93 13.13 -20.63 -29.71
C ILE A 93 12.15 -20.83 -28.55
N ASP A 94 10.86 -21.03 -28.85
CA ASP A 94 9.81 -21.18 -27.84
C ASP A 94 10.11 -22.25 -26.78
N LYS A 95 10.73 -23.38 -27.18
CA LYS A 95 11.13 -24.43 -26.23
C LYS A 95 12.17 -23.93 -25.23
N ASP A 96 13.10 -23.08 -25.65
CA ASP A 96 14.11 -22.50 -24.77
C ASP A 96 13.47 -21.48 -23.82
N ILE A 97 12.47 -20.72 -24.28
CA ILE A 97 11.71 -19.80 -23.42
C ILE A 97 11.05 -20.55 -22.26
N GLU A 98 10.40 -21.68 -22.53
CA GLU A 98 9.78 -22.49 -21.48
C GLU A 98 10.83 -23.09 -20.51
N GLN A 99 12.01 -23.46 -21.02
CA GLN A 99 13.13 -23.86 -20.15
C GLN A 99 13.64 -22.70 -19.28
N ILE A 100 13.76 -21.49 -19.83
CA ILE A 100 14.18 -20.31 -19.07
C ILE A 100 13.17 -20.00 -17.98
N LYS A 101 11.86 -20.06 -18.28
CA LYS A 101 10.80 -19.87 -17.29
C LYS A 101 10.91 -20.84 -16.12
N GLU A 102 11.14 -22.12 -16.41
CA GLU A 102 11.33 -23.11 -15.36
C GLU A 102 12.55 -22.80 -14.48
N LEU A 103 13.65 -22.33 -15.09
CA LEU A 103 14.87 -21.96 -14.35
C LEU A 103 14.70 -20.71 -13.47
N ILE A 104 13.84 -19.75 -13.86
CA ILE A 104 13.60 -18.53 -13.08
C ILE A 104 12.45 -18.65 -12.10
N LYS A 105 11.70 -19.77 -12.11
CA LYS A 105 10.45 -19.93 -11.36
C LYS A 105 10.62 -19.65 -9.86
N ASP A 106 11.61 -20.28 -9.23
CA ASP A 106 11.89 -20.10 -7.79
C ASP A 106 12.23 -18.63 -7.46
N ASP A 107 12.92 -17.95 -8.37
CA ASP A 107 13.29 -16.55 -8.21
C ASP A 107 12.07 -15.63 -8.38
N VAL A 108 11.20 -15.94 -9.35
CA VAL A 108 9.92 -15.26 -9.54
C VAL A 108 9.06 -15.41 -8.29
N GLU A 109 8.94 -16.62 -7.74
CA GLU A 109 8.14 -16.90 -6.53
C GLU A 109 8.68 -16.13 -5.31
N LYS A 110 10.00 -16.10 -5.10
CA LYS A 110 10.64 -15.31 -4.03
C LYS A 110 10.40 -13.80 -4.17
N VAL A 111 10.33 -13.28 -5.39
CA VAL A 111 10.03 -11.86 -5.60
C VAL A 111 8.53 -11.62 -5.57
N ALA A 112 7.71 -12.56 -6.02
CA ALA A 112 6.26 -12.47 -6.01
C ALA A 112 5.64 -12.79 -4.63
N LEU A 113 6.42 -12.77 -3.54
CA LEU A 113 5.90 -12.95 -2.19
C LEU A 113 4.86 -11.87 -1.85
N TYR A 114 3.58 -12.14 -2.12
CA TYR A 114 2.43 -11.35 -1.70
C TYR A 114 1.67 -11.99 -0.53
N GLY A 115 2.08 -13.17 -0.07
CA GLY A 115 1.44 -13.90 1.02
C GLY A 115 2.03 -13.62 2.41
N ASP A 116 1.52 -14.36 3.41
CA ASP A 116 1.90 -14.25 4.83
C ASP A 116 3.43 -14.38 5.06
N GLU A 117 4.16 -15.10 4.21
CA GLU A 117 5.63 -15.23 4.32
C GLU A 117 6.36 -13.89 4.20
N ARG A 118 5.92 -13.00 3.29
CA ARG A 118 6.48 -11.64 3.19
C ARG A 118 6.20 -10.84 4.46
N LEU A 119 4.97 -10.93 4.95
CA LEU A 119 4.55 -10.19 6.14
C LEU A 119 5.34 -10.66 7.37
N GLU A 120 5.66 -11.96 7.47
CA GLU A 120 6.52 -12.49 8.53
C GLU A 120 7.96 -11.98 8.41
N ASP A 121 8.55 -11.93 7.21
CA ASP A 121 9.88 -11.32 7.00
C ASP A 121 9.92 -9.85 7.44
N ILE A 122 8.92 -9.07 7.03
CA ILE A 122 8.84 -7.64 7.39
C ILE A 122 8.67 -7.49 8.91
N ASN A 123 7.82 -8.29 9.53
CA ASN A 123 7.66 -8.28 10.99
C ASN A 123 8.97 -8.62 11.71
N ASN A 124 9.72 -9.62 11.25
CA ASN A 124 11.03 -9.97 11.81
C ASN A 124 12.03 -8.80 11.69
N ARG A 125 11.98 -8.05 10.59
CA ARG A 125 12.83 -6.88 10.38
C ARG A 125 12.44 -5.71 11.29
N ILE A 126 11.13 -5.51 11.52
CA ILE A 126 10.65 -4.53 12.50
C ILE A 126 11.09 -4.94 13.90
N ASP A 127 10.98 -6.22 14.26
CA ASP A 127 11.42 -6.74 15.57
C ASP A 127 12.93 -6.50 15.77
N ASN A 128 13.75 -6.81 14.76
CA ASN A 128 15.19 -6.52 14.78
C ASN A 128 15.50 -5.02 14.97
N LEU A 129 14.68 -4.12 14.41
CA LEU A 129 14.84 -2.68 14.63
C LEU A 129 14.40 -2.28 16.04
N VAL A 130 13.28 -2.80 16.53
CA VAL A 130 12.78 -2.53 17.89
C VAL A 130 13.81 -2.96 18.94
N ASP A 131 14.52 -4.07 18.71
CA ASP A 131 15.61 -4.55 19.57
C ASP A 131 16.79 -3.58 19.67
N GLN A 132 16.98 -2.72 18.66
CA GLN A 132 17.97 -1.63 18.69
C GLN A 132 17.51 -0.44 19.55
N LYS A 133 16.32 -0.50 20.16
CA LYS A 133 15.72 0.50 21.05
C LYS A 133 15.69 1.90 20.41
N PRO A 134 14.95 2.06 19.29
CA PRO A 134 14.79 3.36 18.67
C PRO A 134 14.16 4.35 19.66
N PRO A 135 14.40 5.67 19.49
CA PRO A 135 13.93 6.67 20.43
C PRO A 135 12.40 6.89 20.43
N ILE A 136 11.66 6.18 19.56
CA ILE A 136 10.20 6.17 19.48
C ILE A 136 9.70 4.74 19.52
N LYS A 137 8.46 4.53 20.01
CA LYS A 137 7.81 3.23 19.90
C LYS A 137 7.49 2.94 18.43
N ILE A 138 7.93 1.80 17.92
CA ILE A 138 7.57 1.32 16.59
C ILE A 138 6.53 0.21 16.75
N LEU A 139 5.41 0.34 16.05
CA LEU A 139 4.31 -0.64 16.04
C LEU A 139 4.37 -1.46 14.75
N LYS A 140 4.17 -2.77 14.86
CA LYS A 140 3.91 -3.63 13.70
C LYS A 140 2.48 -3.39 13.22
N GLY A 141 2.35 -2.80 12.05
CA GLY A 141 1.07 -2.49 11.45
C GLY A 141 0.83 -3.28 10.16
N ILE A 142 -0.43 -3.40 9.80
CA ILE A 142 -0.87 -3.91 8.50
C ILE A 142 -2.02 -3.08 7.98
N GLU A 143 -2.06 -2.90 6.68
CA GLU A 143 -3.26 -2.52 5.97
C GLU A 143 -3.85 -3.73 5.27
N ALA A 144 -4.95 -4.27 5.82
CA ALA A 144 -5.56 -5.48 5.33
C ALA A 144 -6.85 -5.23 4.56
N ASN A 145 -6.96 -5.89 3.42
CA ASN A 145 -8.15 -5.80 2.60
C ASN A 145 -9.29 -6.59 3.24
N LEU A 146 -10.44 -5.94 3.38
CA LEU A 146 -11.68 -6.53 3.83
C LEU A 146 -12.35 -7.26 2.67
N LYS A 147 -12.56 -8.57 2.85
CA LYS A 147 -13.35 -9.38 1.93
C LYS A 147 -14.83 -9.12 2.09
N LEU A 148 -15.61 -9.54 1.10
CA LEU A 148 -17.07 -9.35 1.10
C LEU A 148 -17.78 -9.98 2.30
N ASP A 149 -17.24 -11.07 2.84
CA ASP A 149 -17.77 -11.74 4.02
C ASP A 149 -17.38 -11.06 5.36
N GLY A 150 -16.55 -10.01 5.32
CA GLY A 150 -16.06 -9.30 6.51
C GLY A 150 -14.78 -9.88 7.11
N SER A 151 -14.21 -10.94 6.52
CA SER A 151 -12.90 -11.46 6.89
C SER A 151 -11.76 -10.67 6.22
N PHE A 152 -10.53 -10.84 6.71
CA PHE A 152 -9.34 -10.27 6.08
C PHE A 152 -8.72 -11.23 5.07
N ASP A 153 -7.89 -10.69 4.18
CA ASP A 153 -7.15 -11.43 3.17
C ASP A 153 -5.81 -12.02 3.64
N THR A 154 -5.52 -11.94 4.94
CA THR A 154 -4.38 -12.62 5.57
C THR A 154 -4.78 -13.30 6.88
N SER A 155 -4.21 -14.48 7.14
CA SER A 155 -4.41 -15.20 8.40
C SER A 155 -3.57 -14.64 9.56
N MET A 156 -2.60 -13.77 9.26
CA MET A 156 -1.70 -13.22 10.29
C MET A 156 -2.39 -12.27 11.26
N ILE A 157 -3.49 -11.65 10.83
CA ILE A 157 -4.34 -10.85 11.71
C ILE A 157 -4.97 -11.75 12.77
N GLU A 158 -5.60 -12.86 12.39
CA GLU A 158 -6.19 -13.83 13.33
C GLU A 158 -5.13 -14.39 14.30
N LYS A 159 -3.89 -14.56 13.83
CA LYS A 159 -2.73 -14.96 14.64
C LYS A 159 -2.16 -13.84 15.52
N SER A 160 -2.78 -12.66 15.56
CA SER A 160 -2.39 -11.50 16.38
C SER A 160 -0.94 -11.05 16.16
N LYS A 161 -0.50 -11.04 14.90
CA LYS A 161 0.88 -10.66 14.52
C LYS A 161 1.10 -9.14 14.46
N PHE A 162 0.03 -8.35 14.48
CA PHE A 162 0.06 -6.89 14.32
C PHE A 162 -0.54 -6.18 15.55
N GLU A 163 0.05 -5.05 15.91
CA GLU A 163 -0.44 -4.13 16.94
C GLU A 163 -1.41 -3.09 16.37
N LEU A 164 -1.37 -2.85 15.06
CA LEU A 164 -2.22 -1.90 14.35
C LEU A 164 -2.76 -2.51 13.07
N VAL A 165 -4.08 -2.69 12.97
CA VAL A 165 -4.77 -3.16 11.76
C VAL A 165 -5.57 -2.02 11.15
N ASN A 166 -5.15 -1.60 9.97
CA ASN A 166 -5.88 -0.70 9.11
C ASN A 166 -6.72 -1.56 8.16
N CYS A 167 -8.03 -1.59 8.35
CA CYS A 167 -8.96 -2.24 7.44
C CYS A 167 -9.18 -1.35 6.22
N SER A 168 -8.93 -1.85 5.03
CA SER A 168 -9.18 -1.15 3.77
C SER A 168 -10.11 -1.97 2.87
N ILE A 169 -10.71 -1.31 1.89
CA ILE A 169 -11.51 -1.98 0.85
C ILE A 169 -10.86 -1.62 -0.48
N TYR A 170 -10.37 -2.64 -1.20
CA TYR A 170 -9.71 -2.49 -2.50
C TYR A 170 -10.51 -3.18 -3.60
N PRO A 171 -11.55 -2.52 -4.16
CA PRO A 171 -12.39 -3.12 -5.18
C PRO A 171 -11.63 -3.55 -6.44
N ASN A 172 -10.51 -2.88 -6.72
CA ASN A 172 -9.69 -3.18 -7.89
C ASN A 172 -8.98 -4.53 -7.84
N LEU A 173 -8.79 -5.11 -6.65
CA LEU A 173 -8.15 -6.42 -6.51
C LEU A 173 -9.09 -7.55 -6.93
N ASP A 174 -10.40 -7.40 -6.69
CA ASP A 174 -11.41 -8.41 -7.02
C ASP A 174 -12.64 -7.76 -7.71
N LYS A 175 -12.42 -7.01 -8.80
CA LYS A 175 -13.44 -6.14 -9.44
C LYS A 175 -14.78 -6.81 -9.68
N GLU A 176 -14.77 -8.04 -10.19
CA GLU A 176 -16.00 -8.78 -10.49
C GLU A 176 -16.85 -9.01 -9.23
N ALA A 177 -16.20 -9.33 -8.11
CA ALA A 177 -16.86 -9.54 -6.83
C ALA A 177 -17.42 -8.21 -6.26
N PHE A 178 -16.66 -7.12 -6.40
CA PHE A 178 -17.01 -5.82 -5.80
C PHE A 178 -17.97 -4.97 -6.63
N ASN A 179 -18.09 -5.18 -7.95
CA ASN A 179 -18.89 -4.35 -8.85
C ASN A 179 -20.35 -4.15 -8.37
N SER A 180 -20.95 -5.18 -7.77
CA SER A 180 -22.34 -5.09 -7.30
C SER A 180 -22.53 -4.33 -5.99
N ILE A 181 -21.42 -4.01 -5.29
CA ILE A 181 -21.36 -3.37 -3.97
C ILE A 181 -20.88 -1.93 -4.11
N ILE A 182 -19.83 -1.68 -4.89
CA ILE A 182 -19.22 -0.34 -5.01
C ILE A 182 -20.06 0.65 -5.82
N ASN A 183 -21.09 0.17 -6.52
CA ASN A 183 -22.05 1.00 -7.26
C ASN A 183 -23.35 1.22 -6.47
N ASP A 184 -23.42 0.81 -5.20
CA ASP A 184 -24.59 0.96 -4.33
C ASP A 184 -24.14 1.49 -2.95
N PRO A 185 -24.48 2.74 -2.59
CA PRO A 185 -24.00 3.34 -1.35
C PRO A 185 -24.47 2.60 -0.10
N ASN A 186 -25.62 1.92 -0.13
CA ASN A 186 -26.10 1.15 1.02
C ASN A 186 -25.30 -0.13 1.21
N LYS A 187 -25.03 -0.86 0.12
CA LYS A 187 -24.21 -2.08 0.19
C LYS A 187 -22.77 -1.77 0.58
N TYR A 188 -22.20 -0.69 0.03
CA TYR A 188 -20.85 -0.26 0.41
C TYR A 188 -20.80 0.21 1.86
N THR A 189 -21.83 0.95 2.33
CA THR A 189 -21.99 1.26 3.76
C THR A 189 -21.96 -0.01 4.61
N ASP A 190 -22.79 -1.02 4.28
CA ASP A 190 -22.85 -2.25 5.07
C ASP A 190 -21.52 -3.03 5.08
N LEU A 191 -20.76 -2.99 3.98
CA LEU A 191 -19.41 -3.56 3.96
C LEU A 191 -18.45 -2.78 4.88
N VAL A 192 -18.48 -1.45 4.86
CA VAL A 192 -17.69 -0.61 5.78
C VAL A 192 -18.06 -0.92 7.24
N ILE A 193 -19.36 -1.10 7.54
CA ILE A 193 -19.82 -1.49 8.88
C ILE A 193 -19.22 -2.83 9.30
N ARG A 194 -19.15 -3.84 8.42
CA ARG A 194 -18.48 -5.11 8.75
C ARG A 194 -17.02 -4.91 9.12
N GLY A 195 -16.30 -4.05 8.40
CA GLY A 195 -14.92 -3.70 8.72
C GLY A 195 -14.78 -3.03 10.09
N LEU A 196 -15.70 -2.12 10.42
CA LEU A 196 -15.75 -1.42 11.71
C LEU A 196 -16.16 -2.34 12.88
N GLU A 197 -16.95 -3.38 12.64
CA GLU A 197 -17.39 -4.34 13.65
C GLU A 197 -16.39 -5.47 13.87
N ASN A 198 -15.41 -5.65 12.98
CA ASN A 198 -14.37 -6.64 13.17
C ASN A 198 -13.50 -6.26 14.40
N PRO A 199 -13.38 -7.13 15.42
CA PRO A 199 -12.75 -6.81 16.69
C PRO A 199 -11.24 -6.53 16.58
N GLN A 200 -10.62 -6.89 15.46
CA GLN A 200 -9.19 -6.68 15.22
C GLN A 200 -8.91 -5.36 14.51
N THR A 201 -9.92 -4.70 13.94
CA THR A 201 -9.75 -3.42 13.26
C THR A 201 -9.42 -2.30 14.26
N ASN A 202 -8.39 -1.51 13.95
CA ASN A 202 -8.08 -0.28 14.69
C ASN A 202 -8.44 0.98 13.90
N ILE A 203 -8.25 0.93 12.58
CA ILE A 203 -8.52 2.05 11.66
C ILE A 203 -9.29 1.51 10.45
N ILE A 204 -10.33 2.21 10.00
CA ILE A 204 -10.88 2.03 8.66
C ILE A 204 -10.21 3.04 7.71
N ALA A 205 -9.50 2.55 6.71
CA ALA A 205 -8.67 3.33 5.81
C ALA A 205 -9.45 3.78 4.56
N HIS A 206 -9.15 5.00 4.10
CA HIS A 206 -9.58 5.61 2.82
C HIS A 206 -10.92 5.12 2.24
N ILE A 207 -11.98 5.22 3.05
CA ILE A 207 -13.35 4.84 2.66
C ILE A 207 -13.69 5.47 1.30
N GLY A 208 -14.17 4.64 0.37
CA GLY A 208 -14.55 5.08 -0.97
C GLY A 208 -13.45 4.94 -2.03
N TYR A 209 -12.29 4.37 -1.69
CA TYR A 209 -11.27 4.07 -2.69
C TYR A 209 -11.82 3.22 -3.85
N GLY A 210 -11.65 3.72 -5.07
CA GLY A 210 -12.14 3.05 -6.28
C GLY A 210 -13.65 3.20 -6.54
N CYS A 211 -14.36 3.99 -5.74
CA CYS A 211 -15.76 4.33 -5.97
C CYS A 211 -15.89 5.70 -6.64
N ASP A 212 -16.97 5.90 -7.38
CA ASP A 212 -17.36 7.23 -7.88
C ASP A 212 -17.73 8.15 -6.73
N GLN A 213 -17.48 9.46 -6.88
CA GLN A 213 -17.73 10.46 -5.84
C GLN A 213 -19.19 10.46 -5.36
N ASP A 214 -20.15 10.27 -6.26
CA ASP A 214 -21.58 10.22 -5.91
C ASP A 214 -21.90 9.06 -4.96
N ILE A 215 -21.24 7.91 -5.12
CA ILE A 215 -21.39 6.78 -4.18
C ILE A 215 -20.86 7.19 -2.80
N VAL A 216 -19.68 7.79 -2.74
CA VAL A 216 -19.00 8.16 -1.48
C VAL A 216 -19.79 9.24 -0.72
N GLU A 217 -20.34 10.24 -1.41
CA GLU A 217 -21.14 11.30 -0.80
C GLU A 217 -22.48 10.79 -0.26
N ASN A 218 -23.03 9.74 -0.87
CA ASN A 218 -24.29 9.12 -0.47
C ASN A 218 -24.16 7.96 0.54
N LEU A 219 -22.95 7.64 1.00
CA LEU A 219 -22.80 6.68 2.11
C LEU A 219 -23.54 7.16 3.36
N ASN A 220 -23.98 6.20 4.19
CA ASN A 220 -24.59 6.50 5.48
C ASN A 220 -23.50 6.82 6.52
N TRP A 221 -22.94 8.02 6.41
CA TRP A 221 -21.87 8.51 7.27
C TRP A 221 -22.23 8.55 8.75
N ASP A 222 -23.51 8.75 9.10
CA ASP A 222 -23.99 8.66 10.48
C ASP A 222 -23.83 7.24 11.03
N LYS A 223 -24.33 6.23 10.30
CA LYS A 223 -24.18 4.81 10.69
C LYS A 223 -22.71 4.41 10.78
N ILE A 224 -21.87 4.88 9.85
CA ILE A 224 -20.42 4.63 9.84
C ILE A 224 -19.77 5.25 11.08
N ALA A 225 -20.02 6.54 11.37
CA ALA A 225 -19.44 7.23 12.52
C ALA A 225 -19.89 6.62 13.86
N GLU A 226 -21.18 6.31 14.01
CA GLU A 226 -21.73 5.69 15.21
C GLU A 226 -21.13 4.31 15.47
N THR A 227 -21.00 3.50 14.41
CA THR A 227 -20.36 2.18 14.50
C THR A 227 -18.88 2.30 14.85
N ALA A 228 -18.17 3.26 14.24
CA ALA A 228 -16.77 3.52 14.53
C ALA A 228 -16.55 3.93 16.00
N ILE A 229 -17.36 4.85 16.52
CA ILE A 229 -17.33 5.26 17.94
C ILE A 229 -17.62 4.08 18.86
N LYS A 230 -18.70 3.33 18.56
CA LYS A 230 -19.12 2.16 19.35
C LYS A 230 -18.00 1.12 19.47
N ASN A 231 -17.32 0.83 18.36
CA ASN A 231 -16.27 -0.18 18.30
C ASN A 231 -14.86 0.38 18.55
N LYS A 232 -14.74 1.69 18.83
CA LYS A 232 -13.46 2.40 19.05
C LYS A 232 -12.48 2.26 17.88
N VAL A 233 -13.02 2.26 16.66
CA VAL A 233 -12.25 2.23 15.42
C VAL A 233 -12.09 3.66 14.91
N ALA A 234 -10.88 4.07 14.57
CA ALA A 234 -10.63 5.37 13.96
C ALA A 234 -11.00 5.36 12.47
N ILE A 235 -11.47 6.49 11.95
CA ILE A 235 -11.65 6.69 10.50
C ILE A 235 -10.42 7.45 9.98
N GLU A 236 -9.74 6.89 8.98
CA GLU A 236 -8.58 7.52 8.37
C GLU A 236 -8.98 8.80 7.62
N ILE A 237 -8.20 9.86 7.79
CA ILE A 237 -8.17 10.99 6.86
C ILE A 237 -6.95 10.78 5.95
N ASN A 238 -7.18 10.24 4.76
CA ASN A 238 -6.10 9.92 3.84
C ASN A 238 -5.58 11.18 3.14
N LEU A 239 -4.28 11.45 3.29
CA LEU A 239 -3.60 12.63 2.73
C LEU A 239 -2.80 12.32 1.44
N LYS A 240 -3.01 11.15 0.83
CA LYS A 240 -2.24 10.72 -0.36
C LYS A 240 -2.44 11.67 -1.54
N GLU A 241 -3.68 12.06 -1.82
CA GLU A 241 -3.99 13.01 -2.91
C GLU A 241 -3.40 14.38 -2.62
N LEU A 242 -3.55 14.87 -1.38
CA LEU A 242 -2.89 16.08 -0.92
C LEU A 242 -1.37 16.03 -1.11
N THR A 243 -0.74 14.95 -0.68
CA THR A 243 0.72 14.78 -0.78
C THR A 243 1.17 14.72 -2.23
N ARG A 244 0.43 14.01 -3.09
CA ARG A 244 0.73 13.95 -4.53
C ARG A 244 0.60 15.32 -5.18
N TYR A 245 -0.44 16.07 -4.85
CA TYR A 245 -0.61 17.44 -5.32
C TYR A 245 0.55 18.32 -4.85
N ILE A 246 0.92 18.30 -3.57
CA ILE A 246 2.08 19.07 -3.07
C ILE A 246 3.35 18.69 -3.85
N ASN A 247 3.63 17.40 -4.08
CA ASN A 247 4.84 17.01 -4.79
C ASN A 247 4.85 17.45 -6.25
N ASN A 248 3.74 17.25 -6.97
CA ASN A 248 3.69 17.48 -8.42
C ASN A 248 3.37 18.94 -8.78
N GLU A 249 2.67 19.66 -7.91
CA GLU A 249 2.10 20.98 -8.20
C GLU A 249 2.62 22.08 -7.26
N ILE A 250 3.49 21.76 -6.31
CA ILE A 250 4.06 22.78 -5.41
C ILE A 250 5.57 22.64 -5.33
N LEU A 251 6.05 21.41 -5.13
CA LEU A 251 7.47 21.11 -5.01
C LEU A 251 8.12 20.80 -6.36
N ASP A 252 7.35 20.89 -7.45
CA ASP A 252 7.90 21.00 -8.79
C ASP A 252 8.54 22.39 -8.94
N TYR A 253 9.83 22.47 -8.60
CA TYR A 253 10.59 23.72 -8.64
C TYR A 253 10.85 24.24 -10.05
N ASP A 254 10.64 23.42 -11.08
CA ASP A 254 10.69 23.84 -12.47
C ASP A 254 9.41 24.60 -12.84
N LYS A 255 8.26 24.17 -12.29
CA LYS A 255 6.95 24.79 -12.48
C LYS A 255 6.68 25.96 -11.51
N TYR A 256 7.18 25.89 -10.27
CA TYR A 256 6.98 26.88 -9.22
C TYR A 256 8.31 27.24 -8.54
N PRO A 257 9.02 28.26 -9.05
CA PRO A 257 10.28 28.70 -8.47
C PRO A 257 10.13 29.04 -6.99
N LYS A 258 11.14 28.68 -6.17
CA LYS A 258 11.14 28.79 -4.70
C LYS A 258 10.74 30.17 -4.14
N ASN A 259 10.88 31.22 -4.95
CA ASN A 259 10.61 32.62 -4.63
C ASN A 259 9.21 33.12 -5.06
N GLN A 260 8.41 32.32 -5.79
CA GLN A 260 7.00 32.65 -6.03
C GLN A 260 6.14 32.15 -4.87
N THR A 261 5.17 32.97 -4.45
CA THR A 261 4.24 32.65 -3.35
C THR A 261 2.79 32.46 -3.81
N ASP A 262 2.49 32.76 -5.07
CA ASP A 262 1.12 32.81 -5.59
C ASP A 262 0.43 31.43 -5.57
N TRP A 263 1.22 30.36 -5.75
CA TRP A 263 0.75 28.98 -5.63
C TRP A 263 0.24 28.62 -4.22
N ARG A 264 0.61 29.38 -3.17
CA ARG A 264 0.11 29.13 -1.81
C ARG A 264 -1.37 29.44 -1.69
N GLU A 265 -1.87 30.42 -2.43
CA GLU A 265 -3.31 30.72 -2.45
C GLU A 265 -4.07 29.69 -3.29
N ASP A 266 -3.53 29.27 -4.44
CA ASP A 266 -4.09 28.15 -5.22
C ASP A 266 -4.14 26.85 -4.39
N PHE A 267 -3.09 26.57 -3.63
CA PHE A 267 -3.06 25.42 -2.73
C PHE A 267 -4.11 25.51 -1.62
N LYS A 268 -4.25 26.67 -0.98
CA LYS A 268 -5.30 26.88 0.04
C LYS A 268 -6.70 26.65 -0.54
N GLN A 269 -6.94 27.06 -1.78
CA GLN A 269 -8.22 26.86 -2.47
C GLN A 269 -8.47 25.39 -2.83
N LYS A 270 -7.42 24.62 -3.13
CA LYS A 270 -7.51 23.18 -3.48
C LYS A 270 -7.44 22.24 -2.28
N LEU A 271 -6.95 22.69 -1.12
CA LEU A 271 -6.89 21.87 0.10
C LEU A 271 -8.25 21.21 0.44
N PRO A 272 -9.41 21.87 0.27
CA PRO A 272 -10.74 21.28 0.41
C PRO A 272 -11.13 20.24 -0.66
N GLU A 273 -10.34 20.00 -1.69
CA GLU A 273 -10.58 18.92 -2.66
C GLU A 273 -9.64 17.73 -2.42
N LEU A 274 -8.53 17.98 -1.73
CA LEU A 274 -7.42 17.04 -1.57
C LEU A 274 -7.47 16.20 -0.27
N ILE A 275 -8.46 16.42 0.60
CA ILE A 275 -8.63 15.70 1.90
C ILE A 275 -10.05 15.08 1.97
N PRO A 276 -10.38 14.12 1.09
CA PRO A 276 -11.76 13.86 0.63
C PRO A 276 -12.84 13.80 1.73
N ILE A 277 -12.56 13.16 2.87
CA ILE A 277 -13.50 12.99 3.98
C ILE A 277 -13.78 14.31 4.74
N VAL A 278 -12.76 15.15 4.95
CA VAL A 278 -12.90 16.44 5.65
C VAL A 278 -13.26 17.56 4.68
N SER A 279 -12.92 17.34 3.42
CA SER A 279 -12.86 18.36 2.39
C SER A 279 -14.14 18.42 1.55
N SER A 280 -14.82 17.27 1.36
CA SER A 280 -16.22 17.27 0.91
C SER A 280 -17.10 17.95 1.95
N SER A 281 -17.71 19.08 1.57
CA SER A 281 -18.61 19.82 2.46
C SER A 281 -19.81 18.98 2.89
N ALA A 282 -20.30 18.08 2.03
CA ALA A 282 -21.41 17.19 2.34
C ALA A 282 -21.03 16.17 3.44
N ILE A 283 -19.88 15.52 3.30
CA ILE A 283 -19.38 14.55 4.29
C ILE A 283 -19.02 15.28 5.59
N SER A 284 -18.30 16.40 5.49
CA SER A 284 -17.90 17.23 6.63
C SER A 284 -19.11 17.72 7.43
N GLN A 285 -20.19 18.19 6.77
CA GLN A 285 -21.42 18.57 7.45
C GLN A 285 -22.09 17.40 8.17
N LYS A 286 -22.15 16.22 7.55
CA LYS A 286 -22.70 15.00 8.17
C LYS A 286 -21.88 14.60 9.42
N LEU A 287 -20.55 14.65 9.33
CA LEU A 287 -19.67 14.22 10.41
C LEU A 287 -19.46 15.28 11.52
N LYS A 288 -19.81 16.55 11.28
CA LYS A 288 -19.55 17.68 12.19
C LYS A 288 -20.03 17.46 13.63
N LYS A 289 -21.10 16.69 13.85
CA LYS A 289 -21.64 16.42 15.19
C LYS A 289 -20.83 15.40 16.02
N TYR A 290 -19.88 14.71 15.40
CA TYR A 290 -19.04 13.68 16.03
C TYR A 290 -17.60 14.16 16.35
N PHE A 291 -17.22 15.36 15.88
CA PHE A 291 -15.93 16.02 16.14
C PHE A 291 -16.13 17.24 17.04
#